data_AF-A0A2M8PLS0-F1
#
_entry.id   AF-A0A2M8PLS0-F1
#
_cell.length_a   1.000
_cell.length_b   1.000
_cell.length_c   1.000
_cell.angle_alpha   90.00
_cell.angle_beta   90.00
_cell.angle_gamma   90.00
#
_symmetry.space_group_name_H-M   'P 1'
#
loop_
_entity.id
_entity.type
_entity.pdbx_description
1 polymer ?
#
loop_
_entity_poly.entity_id
_entity_poly.type
_entity_poly.pdbx_seq_one_letter_code
_entity_poly.pdbx_strand_id
1 'polypeptide(L)'
;GYIAVMEYTVNDIWKMAEIVSRSRMYDATPEQMFTLMMLAQASGRHPFKGLERYHIIHGRPAKKTNAMLSDFLAFGGSLKWIKYEDDICAAEFAYKDNKIVVEWTIERAKKAGLLGRKASLWSIYPRQMLKARVISEGITATFPEVMEGLYTPEEAQDIRVMTQKDARKDARQEDSYSERALAKLSNSVENCKTSEELKEIEKNLVSIKNKLKEED
;
A
#
# COMPACT_ATOMS: atom_id res chain seq x y z
N GLY A 1 0.08 -30.42 20.80
CA GLY A 1 0.59 -31.47 19.93
C GLY A 1 1.21 -30.81 18.73
N TYR A 2 2.48 -31.09 18.44
CA TYR A 2 3.11 -30.62 17.21
C TYR A 2 2.42 -31.30 16.04
N ILE A 3 1.60 -30.56 15.30
CA ILE A 3 1.11 -31.01 14.00
C ILE A 3 2.37 -31.08 13.13
N ALA A 4 2.70 -32.27 12.63
CA ALA A 4 3.73 -32.41 11.61
C ALA A 4 3.35 -31.50 10.44
N VAL A 5 4.07 -30.38 10.30
CA VAL A 5 3.89 -29.49 9.15
C VAL A 5 4.43 -30.29 7.97
N MET A 6 3.56 -30.71 7.06
CA MET A 6 4.04 -31.27 5.79
C MET A 6 4.79 -30.15 5.08
N GLU A 7 6.12 -30.27 5.01
CA GLU A 7 6.95 -29.36 4.24
C GLU A 7 6.90 -29.75 2.79
N TYR A 8 6.39 -28.84 1.96
CA TYR A 8 6.40 -29.00 0.51
C TYR A 8 7.72 -28.49 -0.03
N THR A 9 8.27 -29.18 -1.03
CA THR A 9 9.48 -28.70 -1.68
C THR A 9 9.19 -27.39 -2.40
N VAL A 10 10.22 -26.57 -2.61
CA VAL A 10 10.13 -25.35 -3.42
C VAL A 10 9.51 -25.63 -4.79
N ASN A 11 9.85 -26.77 -5.39
CA ASN A 11 9.33 -27.17 -6.69
C ASN A 11 7.84 -27.56 -6.64
N ASP A 12 7.38 -28.17 -5.55
CA ASP A 12 5.95 -28.47 -5.37
C ASP A 12 5.13 -27.20 -5.24
N ILE A 13 5.64 -26.22 -4.47
CA ILE A 13 4.99 -24.92 -4.30
C ILE A 13 4.97 -24.15 -5.61
N TRP A 14 6.04 -24.20 -6.39
CA TRP A 14 6.07 -23.60 -7.73
C TRP A 14 4.98 -24.18 -8.64
N LYS A 15 4.83 -25.50 -8.69
CA LYS A 15 3.75 -26.16 -9.46
C LYS A 15 2.36 -25.76 -8.97
N MET A 16 2.14 -25.66 -7.65
CA MET A 16 0.87 -25.18 -7.10
C MET A 16 0.58 -23.75 -7.57
N ALA A 17 1.58 -22.87 -7.51
CA ALA A 17 1.47 -21.48 -7.91
C ALA A 17 1.12 -21.33 -9.41
N GLU A 18 1.77 -22.10 -10.28
CA GLU A 18 1.46 -22.14 -11.71
C GLU A 18 0.02 -22.58 -11.98
N ILE A 19 -0.45 -23.65 -11.32
CA ILE A 19 -1.82 -24.16 -11.50
C ILE A 19 -2.85 -23.12 -11.04
N VAL A 20 -2.63 -22.52 -9.87
CA VAL A 20 -3.52 -21.48 -9.33
C VAL A 20 -3.57 -20.27 -10.27
N SER A 21 -2.43 -19.75 -10.72
CA SER A 21 -2.41 -18.59 -11.62
C SER A 21 -3.11 -18.90 -12.95
N ARG A 22 -2.85 -20.08 -13.53
CA ARG A 22 -3.50 -20.54 -14.76
C ARG A 22 -5.01 -20.73 -14.63
N SER A 23 -5.51 -21.04 -13.44
CA SER A 23 -6.95 -21.16 -13.18
C SER A 23 -7.72 -19.84 -13.35
N ARG A 24 -7.02 -18.70 -13.28
CA ARG A 24 -7.59 -17.34 -13.30
C ARG A 24 -8.59 -17.06 -12.17
N MET A 25 -8.65 -17.90 -11.13
CA MET A 25 -9.46 -17.63 -9.93
C MET A 25 -8.91 -16.48 -9.10
N TYR A 26 -7.59 -16.24 -9.21
CA TYR A 26 -6.90 -15.17 -8.52
C TYR A 26 -6.09 -14.38 -9.55
N ASP A 27 -6.31 -13.09 -9.64
CA ASP A 27 -5.69 -12.18 -10.62
C ASP A 27 -4.25 -11.83 -10.21
N ALA A 28 -3.34 -12.82 -10.30
CA ALA A 28 -1.92 -12.63 -10.02
C ALA A 28 -1.03 -13.64 -10.76
N THR A 29 0.22 -13.27 -10.96
CA THR A 29 1.21 -14.08 -11.70
C THR A 29 1.66 -15.31 -10.89
N PRO A 30 2.21 -16.36 -11.54
CA PRO A 30 2.75 -17.51 -10.83
C PRO A 30 3.79 -17.12 -9.75
N GLU A 31 4.65 -16.14 -10.02
CA GLU A 31 5.68 -15.66 -9.09
C GLU A 31 5.07 -15.00 -7.86
N GLN A 32 4.00 -14.22 -8.06
CA GLN A 32 3.26 -13.60 -6.96
C GLN A 32 2.56 -14.66 -6.11
N MET A 33 1.90 -15.64 -6.73
CA MET A 33 1.28 -16.77 -6.01
C MET A 33 2.31 -17.57 -5.23
N PHE A 34 3.44 -17.89 -5.86
CA PHE A 34 4.54 -18.61 -5.25
C PHE A 34 5.05 -17.89 -4.00
N THR A 35 5.23 -16.57 -4.08
CA THR A 35 5.64 -15.74 -2.94
C THR A 35 4.65 -15.84 -1.78
N LEU A 36 3.34 -15.71 -2.05
CA LEU A 36 2.31 -15.83 -1.00
C LEU A 36 2.27 -17.23 -0.37
N MET A 37 2.45 -18.26 -1.19
CA MET A 37 2.46 -19.65 -0.75
C MET A 37 3.69 -19.97 0.11
N MET A 38 4.85 -19.43 -0.25
CA MET A 38 6.08 -19.53 0.54
C MET A 38 5.95 -18.80 1.88
N LEU A 39 5.32 -17.61 1.92
CA LEU A 39 5.01 -16.92 3.17
C LEU A 39 4.15 -17.79 4.10
N ALA A 40 3.12 -18.44 3.56
CA ALA A 40 2.28 -19.33 4.35
C ALA A 40 3.07 -20.51 4.93
N GLN A 41 3.92 -21.15 4.12
CA GLN A 41 4.76 -22.26 4.58
C GLN A 41 5.78 -21.83 5.63
N ALA A 42 6.42 -20.68 5.46
CA ALA A 42 7.35 -20.11 6.44
C ALA A 42 6.67 -19.90 7.81
N SER A 43 5.39 -19.54 7.81
CA SER A 43 4.60 -19.38 9.03
C SER A 43 3.96 -20.70 9.50
N GLY A 44 4.46 -21.85 9.04
CA GLY A 44 4.01 -23.19 9.46
C GLY A 44 2.63 -23.60 8.94
N ARG A 45 2.15 -22.99 7.85
CA ARG A 45 0.82 -23.26 7.27
C ARG A 45 0.95 -23.91 5.90
N HIS A 46 -0.09 -24.63 5.49
CA HIS A 46 -0.16 -25.18 4.13
C HIS A 46 0.01 -24.05 3.09
N PRO A 47 0.79 -24.24 2.00
CA PRO A 47 1.09 -23.19 1.03
C PRO A 47 -0.16 -22.46 0.50
N PHE A 48 -1.22 -23.22 0.22
CA PHE A 48 -2.50 -22.67 -0.25
C PHE A 48 -3.16 -21.66 0.73
N LYS A 49 -2.82 -21.68 2.02
CA LYS A 49 -3.29 -20.66 2.98
C LYS A 49 -2.78 -19.26 2.64
N GLY A 50 -1.73 -19.12 1.82
CA GLY A 50 -1.23 -17.81 1.40
C GLY A 50 -2.30 -16.98 0.69
N LEU A 51 -3.14 -17.62 -0.14
CA LEU A 51 -4.18 -16.96 -0.93
C LEU A 51 -5.33 -16.45 -0.03
N GLU A 52 -5.63 -17.21 1.02
CA GLU A 52 -6.64 -16.83 2.01
C GLU A 52 -6.15 -15.66 2.87
N ARG A 53 -4.86 -15.64 3.21
CA ARG A 53 -4.31 -14.79 4.28
C ARG A 53 -3.67 -13.49 3.82
N TYR A 54 -3.27 -13.39 2.55
CA TYR A 54 -2.56 -12.22 2.02
C TYR A 54 -3.30 -11.61 0.81
N HIS A 55 -3.18 -10.30 0.65
CA HIS A 55 -3.51 -9.56 -0.57
C HIS A 55 -2.23 -9.14 -1.29
N ILE A 56 -2.30 -8.95 -2.60
CA ILE A 56 -1.24 -8.30 -3.36
C ILE A 56 -1.70 -6.87 -3.62
N ILE A 57 -0.98 -5.90 -3.06
CA ILE A 57 -1.28 -4.48 -3.19
C ILE A 57 -0.04 -3.82 -3.76
N HIS A 58 -0.17 -3.19 -4.93
CA HIS A 58 0.94 -2.60 -5.67
C HIS A 58 2.15 -3.55 -5.85
N GLY A 59 1.88 -4.85 -6.07
CA GLY A 59 2.92 -5.87 -6.25
C GLY A 59 3.59 -6.34 -4.97
N ARG A 60 3.12 -5.91 -3.79
CA ARG A 60 3.63 -6.35 -2.48
C ARG A 60 2.61 -7.19 -1.72
N PRO A 61 3.07 -8.21 -0.97
CA PRO A 61 2.20 -8.95 -0.07
C PRO A 61 1.79 -8.08 1.12
N ALA A 62 0.50 -8.07 1.42
CA ALA A 62 -0.08 -7.43 2.60
C ALA A 62 -0.95 -8.43 3.36
N LYS A 63 -0.78 -8.53 4.67
CA LYS A 63 -1.50 -9.51 5.50
C LYS A 63 -2.92 -9.04 5.76
N LYS A 64 -3.93 -9.85 5.44
CA LYS A 64 -5.33 -9.45 5.61
C LYS A 64 -5.64 -9.20 7.09
N THR A 65 -6.42 -8.18 7.37
CA THR A 65 -6.82 -7.81 8.75
C THR A 65 -7.49 -8.97 9.50
N ASN A 66 -8.33 -9.77 8.83
CA ASN A 66 -8.93 -10.96 9.45
C ASN A 66 -7.90 -12.07 9.74
N ALA A 67 -6.87 -12.19 8.89
CA ALA A 67 -5.78 -13.14 9.12
C ALA A 67 -4.94 -12.70 10.33
N MET A 68 -4.67 -11.40 10.46
CA MET A 68 -4.04 -10.82 11.65
C MET A 68 -4.87 -11.10 12.90
N LEU A 69 -6.18 -10.82 12.89
CA LEU A 69 -7.03 -11.09 14.03
C LEU A 69 -7.04 -12.57 14.40
N SER A 70 -7.15 -13.47 13.41
CA SER A 70 -7.11 -14.91 13.65
C SER A 70 -5.81 -15.35 14.33
N ASP A 71 -4.67 -14.76 13.94
CA ASP A 71 -3.39 -15.09 14.56
C ASP A 71 -3.27 -14.52 15.96
N PHE A 72 -3.66 -13.25 16.14
CA PHE A 72 -3.68 -12.60 17.45
C PHE A 72 -4.49 -13.41 18.47
N LEU A 73 -5.68 -13.88 18.08
CA LEU A 73 -6.50 -14.76 18.92
C LEU A 73 -5.85 -16.12 19.15
N ALA A 74 -5.23 -16.73 18.14
CA ALA A 74 -4.54 -18.02 18.27
C ALA A 74 -3.33 -17.96 19.20
N PHE A 75 -2.65 -16.81 19.28
CA PHE A 75 -1.56 -16.56 20.23
C PHE A 75 -2.05 -16.28 21.66
N GLY A 76 -3.37 -16.26 21.90
CA GLY A 76 -3.97 -15.99 23.21
C GLY A 76 -4.30 -14.52 23.46
N GLY A 77 -4.25 -13.67 22.43
CA GLY A 77 -4.80 -12.32 22.49
C GLY A 77 -6.32 -12.35 22.59
N SER A 78 -6.91 -11.29 23.15
CA SER A 78 -8.36 -11.12 23.22
C SER A 78 -8.79 -9.78 22.65
N LEU A 79 -9.93 -9.77 21.95
CA LEU A 79 -10.57 -8.57 21.42
C LEU A 79 -11.98 -8.47 22.00
N LYS A 80 -12.32 -7.30 22.55
CA LYS A 80 -13.68 -6.96 22.98
C LYS A 80 -14.16 -5.70 22.29
N TRP A 81 -15.21 -5.80 21.49
CA TRP A 81 -15.84 -4.63 20.88
C TRP A 81 -16.52 -3.77 21.95
N ILE A 82 -16.24 -2.47 21.92
CA ILE A 82 -16.88 -1.44 22.75
C ILE A 82 -17.93 -0.71 21.91
N LYS A 83 -17.61 -0.38 20.66
CA LYS A 83 -18.53 0.22 19.67
C LYS A 83 -18.34 -0.46 18.31
N TYR A 84 -19.45 -0.63 17.57
CA TYR A 84 -19.44 -1.31 16.28
C TYR A 84 -20.55 -0.78 15.36
N GLU A 85 -20.41 0.49 14.98
CA GLU A 85 -21.40 1.31 14.25
C GLU A 85 -20.78 1.88 12.96
N ASP A 86 -21.60 2.50 12.11
CA ASP A 86 -21.16 2.99 10.79
C ASP A 86 -20.28 4.24 10.88
N ASP A 87 -20.42 5.04 11.93
CA ASP A 87 -19.66 6.26 12.17
C ASP A 87 -18.48 6.06 13.14
N ILE A 88 -18.52 5.01 13.97
CA ILE A 88 -17.53 4.70 14.99
C ILE A 88 -17.35 3.20 15.22
N CYS A 89 -16.09 2.75 15.29
CA CYS A 89 -15.73 1.44 15.81
C CYS A 89 -14.68 1.60 16.90
N ALA A 90 -14.82 0.84 17.98
CA ALA A 90 -13.86 0.82 19.09
C ALA A 90 -13.75 -0.57 19.69
N ALA A 91 -12.54 -1.00 20.05
CA ALA A 91 -12.31 -2.27 20.72
C ALA A 91 -11.17 -2.18 21.74
N GLU A 92 -11.30 -2.97 22.79
CA GLU A 92 -10.21 -3.28 23.71
C GLU A 92 -9.45 -4.52 23.20
N PHE A 93 -8.13 -4.39 23.16
CA PHE A 93 -7.20 -5.46 22.83
C PHE A 93 -6.38 -5.77 24.07
N ALA A 94 -6.18 -7.06 24.34
CA ALA A 94 -5.32 -7.51 25.42
C ALA A 94 -4.44 -8.68 24.97
N TYR A 95 -3.17 -8.63 25.34
CA TYR A 95 -2.23 -9.74 25.18
C TYR A 95 -1.22 -9.69 26.33
N LYS A 96 -1.18 -10.76 27.14
CA LYS A 96 -0.43 -10.78 28.40
C LYS A 96 -0.79 -9.55 29.26
N ASP A 97 0.19 -8.76 29.68
CA ASP A 97 -0.01 -7.57 30.50
C ASP A 97 -0.29 -6.29 29.68
N ASN A 98 -0.22 -6.36 28.35
CA ASN A 98 -0.48 -5.21 27.48
C ASN A 98 -1.97 -5.12 27.15
N LYS A 99 -2.59 -3.99 27.48
CA LYS A 99 -4.00 -3.70 27.19
C LYS A 99 -4.14 -2.31 26.61
N ILE A 100 -4.88 -2.20 25.51
CA ILE A 100 -5.13 -0.92 24.84
C ILE A 100 -6.56 -0.87 24.32
N VAL A 101 -7.16 0.32 24.38
CA VAL A 101 -8.42 0.62 23.69
C VAL A 101 -8.11 1.45 22.46
N VAL A 102 -8.57 0.99 21.31
CA VAL A 102 -8.42 1.69 20.04
C VAL A 102 -9.80 2.06 19.50
N GLU A 103 -9.93 3.31 19.05
CA GLU A 103 -11.15 3.85 18.46
C GLU A 103 -10.85 4.53 17.12
N TRP A 104 -11.69 4.26 16.12
CA TRP A 104 -11.72 4.95 14.84
C TRP A 104 -13.11 5.48 14.55
N THR A 105 -13.16 6.77 14.21
CA THR A 105 -14.37 7.45 13.73
C THR A 105 -14.24 7.82 12.25
N ILE A 106 -15.37 8.05 11.58
CA ILE A 106 -15.40 8.64 10.23
C ILE A 106 -14.63 9.96 10.19
N GLU A 107 -14.71 10.79 11.24
CA GLU A 107 -13.99 12.05 11.31
C GLU A 107 -12.47 11.86 11.37
N ARG A 108 -11.99 10.89 12.17
CA ARG A 108 -10.58 10.51 12.21
C ARG A 108 -10.12 9.99 10.84
N ALA A 109 -10.91 9.15 10.19
CA ALA A 109 -10.63 8.66 8.84
C ALA A 109 -10.60 9.78 7.79
N LYS A 110 -11.46 10.79 7.92
CA LYS A 110 -11.45 12.01 7.10
C LYS A 110 -10.15 12.79 7.28
N LYS A 111 -9.75 13.03 8.53
CA LYS A 111 -8.50 13.74 8.87
C LYS A 111 -7.28 12.98 8.35
N ALA A 112 -7.33 11.65 8.35
CA ALA A 112 -6.29 10.79 7.78
C ALA A 112 -6.30 10.71 6.25
N GLY A 113 -7.22 11.41 5.56
CA GLY A 113 -7.29 11.41 4.09
C GLY A 113 -7.84 10.12 3.47
N LEU A 114 -8.45 9.24 4.26
CA LEU A 114 -8.89 7.90 3.82
C LEU A 114 -10.23 7.92 3.10
N LEU A 115 -11.06 8.93 3.35
CA LEU A 115 -12.30 9.18 2.63
C LEU A 115 -11.95 9.69 1.22
N GLY A 116 -11.56 8.78 0.33
CA GLY A 116 -11.20 9.09 -1.05
C GLY A 116 -12.34 9.66 -1.89
N ARG A 117 -12.22 9.58 -3.22
CA ARG A 117 -13.26 10.08 -4.16
C ARG A 117 -14.63 9.40 -3.93
N LYS A 118 -15.71 10.06 -4.40
CA LYS A 118 -17.09 9.51 -4.41
C LYS A 118 -17.08 8.07 -4.94
N ALA A 119 -17.81 7.17 -4.26
CA ALA A 119 -17.87 5.72 -4.50
C ALA A 119 -16.68 4.87 -4.02
N SER A 120 -15.86 5.38 -3.09
CA SER A 120 -14.86 4.56 -2.38
C SER A 120 -15.53 3.52 -1.46
N LEU A 121 -14.84 2.42 -1.15
CA LEU A 121 -15.31 1.42 -0.18
C LEU A 121 -15.68 2.04 1.17
N TRP A 122 -15.05 3.15 1.55
CA TRP A 122 -15.40 3.93 2.73
C TRP A 122 -16.82 4.52 2.70
N SER A 123 -17.31 4.90 1.52
CA SER A 123 -18.68 5.41 1.36
C SER A 123 -19.74 4.32 1.31
N ILE A 124 -19.39 3.11 0.87
CA ILE A 124 -20.32 1.99 0.71
C ILE A 124 -20.34 1.10 1.97
N TYR A 125 -19.17 0.91 2.59
CA TYR A 125 -18.91 -0.03 3.67
C TYR A 125 -18.12 0.63 4.83
N PRO A 126 -18.62 1.74 5.40
CA PRO A 126 -17.88 2.54 6.36
C PRO A 126 -17.49 1.75 7.62
N ARG A 127 -18.43 0.98 8.20
CA ARG A 127 -18.16 0.14 9.37
C ARG A 127 -17.07 -0.90 9.12
N GLN A 128 -17.08 -1.55 7.96
CA GLN A 128 -16.06 -2.55 7.62
C GLN A 128 -14.67 -1.91 7.52
N MET A 129 -14.59 -0.70 6.97
CA MET A 129 -13.34 0.04 6.88
C MET A 129 -12.86 0.50 8.27
N LEU A 130 -13.74 1.04 9.12
CA LEU A 130 -13.40 1.43 10.48
C LEU A 130 -12.95 0.22 11.32
N LYS A 131 -13.68 -0.91 11.22
CA LYS A 131 -13.31 -2.18 11.85
C LYS A 131 -11.89 -2.60 11.48
N ALA A 132 -11.55 -2.56 10.19
CA ALA A 132 -10.22 -2.94 9.72
C ALA A 132 -9.14 -2.08 10.37
N ARG A 133 -9.35 -0.76 10.47
CA ARG A 133 -8.41 0.16 11.13
C ARG A 133 -8.24 -0.12 12.61
N VAL A 134 -9.33 -0.35 13.33
CA VAL A 134 -9.28 -0.68 14.77
C VAL A 134 -8.48 -1.96 15.00
N ILE A 135 -8.70 -3.00 14.19
CA ILE A 135 -7.97 -4.26 14.31
C ILE A 135 -6.50 -4.10 13.97
N SER A 136 -6.18 -3.46 12.84
CA SER A 136 -4.80 -3.27 12.39
C SER A 136 -3.99 -2.44 13.40
N GLU A 137 -4.51 -1.30 13.86
CA GLU A 137 -3.85 -0.47 14.88
C GLU A 137 -3.76 -1.17 16.23
N GLY A 138 -4.85 -1.79 16.69
CA GLY A 138 -4.90 -2.47 17.98
C GLY A 138 -3.94 -3.64 18.08
N ILE A 139 -3.88 -4.50 17.06
CA ILE A 139 -2.96 -5.65 17.05
C ILE A 139 -1.51 -5.17 16.97
N THR A 140 -1.20 -4.24 16.06
CA THR A 140 0.18 -3.73 15.93
C THR A 140 0.67 -3.06 17.20
N ALA A 141 -0.19 -2.33 17.91
CA ALA A 141 0.17 -1.71 19.19
C ALA A 141 0.30 -2.73 20.35
N THR A 142 -0.47 -3.82 20.32
CA THR A 142 -0.51 -4.77 21.44
C THR A 142 0.51 -5.90 21.27
N PHE A 143 0.57 -6.51 20.09
CA PHE A 143 1.40 -7.65 19.76
C PHE A 143 1.81 -7.62 18.26
N PRO A 144 2.83 -6.81 17.90
CA PRO A 144 3.22 -6.58 16.50
C PRO A 144 3.80 -7.81 15.79
N GLU A 145 4.27 -8.82 16.52
CA GLU A 145 4.85 -10.05 15.94
C GLU A 145 3.87 -10.79 15.02
N VAL A 146 2.56 -10.62 15.23
CA VAL A 146 1.49 -11.12 14.34
C VAL A 146 1.66 -10.64 12.89
N MET A 147 2.31 -9.50 12.66
CA MET A 147 2.52 -8.97 11.32
C MET A 147 3.50 -9.78 10.48
N GLU A 148 4.39 -10.58 11.10
CA GLU A 148 5.44 -11.35 10.41
C GLU A 148 6.30 -10.44 9.48
N GLY A 149 6.47 -9.17 9.84
CA GLY A 149 7.21 -8.17 9.04
C GLY A 149 6.50 -7.70 7.77
N LEU A 150 5.24 -8.09 7.56
CA LEU A 150 4.43 -7.67 6.42
C LEU A 150 3.67 -6.37 6.72
N TYR A 151 3.26 -5.68 5.66
CA TYR A 151 2.38 -4.54 5.76
C TYR A 151 0.94 -4.97 6.04
N THR A 152 0.21 -4.13 6.75
CA THR A 152 -1.26 -4.18 6.73
C THR A 152 -1.77 -3.84 5.33
N PRO A 153 -2.98 -4.26 4.94
CA PRO A 153 -3.55 -3.89 3.66
C PRO A 153 -3.67 -2.37 3.54
N GLU A 154 -3.90 -1.73 4.68
CA GLU A 154 -3.96 -0.30 4.86
C GLU A 154 -2.66 0.42 4.53
N GLU A 155 -1.54 0.05 5.17
CA GLU A 155 -0.22 0.65 4.92
C GLU A 155 0.24 0.38 3.48
N ALA A 156 -0.05 -0.81 2.95
CA ALA A 156 0.33 -1.16 1.60
C ALA A 156 -0.36 -0.30 0.52
N GLN A 157 -1.54 0.26 0.81
CA GLN A 157 -2.22 1.21 -0.09
C GLN A 157 -1.55 2.58 -0.12
N ASP A 158 -0.95 3.00 1.00
CA ASP A 158 -0.28 4.30 1.11
C ASP A 158 1.13 4.26 0.48
N ILE A 159 1.72 3.08 0.38
CA ILE A 159 3.01 2.91 -0.29
C ILE A 159 2.83 3.02 -1.80
N ARG A 160 3.08 4.23 -2.33
CA ARG A 160 3.26 4.43 -3.76
C ARG A 160 4.50 3.70 -4.22
N VAL A 161 4.30 2.58 -4.91
CA VAL A 161 5.37 1.99 -5.71
C VAL A 161 5.51 2.88 -6.94
N MET A 162 6.63 3.60 -7.04
CA MET A 162 7.06 4.13 -8.34
C MET A 162 7.25 2.92 -9.24
N THR A 163 6.26 2.62 -10.09
CA THR A 163 6.43 1.54 -11.05
C THR A 163 7.45 2.01 -12.09
N GLN A 164 8.17 1.09 -12.73
CA GLN A 164 9.01 1.45 -13.88
C GLN A 164 8.21 2.17 -15.00
N LYS A 165 6.89 1.98 -15.02
CA LYS A 165 5.97 2.63 -15.96
C LYS A 165 5.67 4.08 -15.56
N ASP A 166 5.65 4.38 -14.26
CA ASP A 166 5.49 5.74 -13.74
C ASP A 166 6.79 6.52 -13.87
N ALA A 167 7.94 5.93 -13.53
CA ALA A 167 9.25 6.53 -13.75
C ALA A 167 9.51 6.87 -15.22
N ARG A 168 9.09 6.01 -16.16
CA ARG A 168 9.17 6.28 -17.61
C ARG A 168 8.20 7.37 -18.09
N LYS A 169 7.09 7.60 -17.40
CA LYS A 169 6.14 8.68 -17.74
C LYS A 169 6.63 10.01 -17.22
N ASP A 170 7.14 10.05 -15.99
CA ASP A 170 7.66 11.26 -15.36
C ASP A 170 8.89 11.76 -16.13
N ALA A 171 9.83 10.88 -16.47
CA ALA A 171 10.97 11.21 -17.34
C ALA A 171 10.52 11.76 -18.72
N ARG A 172 9.49 11.16 -19.32
CA ARG A 172 8.95 11.61 -20.62
C ARG A 172 8.18 12.92 -20.52
N GLN A 173 7.68 13.26 -19.33
CA GLN A 173 6.94 14.48 -19.06
C GLN A 173 7.91 15.64 -18.76
N GLU A 174 9.00 15.37 -18.05
CA GLU A 174 10.16 16.27 -17.88
C GLU A 174 10.83 16.61 -19.21
N ASP A 175 11.12 15.61 -20.06
CA ASP A 175 11.62 15.82 -21.42
C ASP A 175 10.67 16.71 -22.24
N SER A 176 9.35 16.48 -22.14
CA SER A 176 8.36 17.29 -22.85
C SER A 176 8.25 18.73 -22.33
N TYR A 177 8.53 18.95 -21.03
CA TYR A 177 8.49 20.27 -20.40
C TYR A 177 9.71 21.08 -20.80
N SER A 178 10.90 20.48 -20.76
CA SER A 178 12.16 21.11 -21.17
C SER A 178 12.14 21.47 -22.67
N GLU A 179 11.67 20.57 -23.54
CA GLU A 179 11.49 20.85 -24.97
C GLU A 179 10.52 22.01 -25.23
N ARG A 180 9.38 22.04 -24.53
CA ARG A 180 8.40 23.15 -24.65
C ARG A 180 8.93 24.46 -24.09
N ALA A 181 9.71 24.42 -23.02
CA ALA A 181 10.32 25.60 -22.41
C ALA A 181 11.38 26.20 -23.35
N LEU A 182 12.23 25.36 -23.95
CA LEU A 182 13.22 25.78 -24.96
C LEU A 182 12.56 26.33 -26.22
N ALA A 183 11.50 25.69 -26.72
CA ALA A 183 10.76 26.17 -27.89
C ALA A 183 10.09 27.55 -27.65
N LYS A 184 9.53 27.77 -26.45
CA LYS A 184 8.98 29.08 -26.08
C LYS A 184 10.07 30.15 -26.00
N LEU A 185 11.21 29.82 -25.41
CA LEU A 185 12.37 30.71 -25.34
C LEU A 185 12.90 31.09 -26.72
N SER A 186 13.07 30.12 -27.62
CA SER A 186 13.48 30.36 -29.00
C SER A 186 12.53 31.32 -29.70
N ASN A 187 11.22 31.08 -29.62
CA ASN A 187 10.21 31.96 -30.21
C ASN A 187 10.22 33.37 -29.60
N SER A 188 10.46 33.50 -28.29
CA SER A 188 10.57 34.81 -27.64
C SER A 188 11.81 35.59 -28.09
N VAL A 189 12.94 34.90 -28.30
CA VAL A 189 14.17 35.51 -28.84
C VAL A 189 13.97 35.97 -30.29
N GLU A 190 13.37 35.12 -31.13
CA GLU A 190 13.11 35.43 -32.55
C GLU A 190 12.18 36.63 -32.76
N ASN A 191 11.22 36.83 -31.85
CA ASN A 191 10.23 37.91 -31.94
C ASN A 191 10.59 39.16 -31.13
N CYS A 192 11.75 39.18 -30.47
CA CYS A 192 12.21 40.30 -29.66
C CYS A 192 12.56 41.51 -30.55
N LYS A 193 12.00 42.69 -30.26
CA LYS A 193 12.21 43.92 -31.06
C LYS A 193 12.87 45.05 -30.28
N THR A 194 12.96 44.94 -28.96
CA THR A 194 13.51 45.98 -28.10
C THR A 194 14.60 45.44 -27.17
N SER A 195 15.49 46.33 -26.70
CA SER A 195 16.54 45.97 -25.75
C SER A 195 16.01 45.69 -24.34
N GLU A 196 14.77 46.10 -24.05
CA GLU A 196 14.08 45.83 -22.78
C GLU A 196 13.51 44.42 -22.75
N GLU A 197 12.87 43.97 -23.84
CA GLU A 197 12.38 42.59 -24.00
C GLU A 197 13.52 41.56 -23.92
N LEU A 198 14.70 41.89 -24.47
CA LEU A 198 15.89 41.05 -24.42
C LEU A 198 16.39 40.83 -22.98
N LYS A 199 16.38 41.88 -22.14
CA LYS A 199 16.76 41.78 -20.72
C LYS A 199 15.78 40.93 -19.92
N GLU A 200 14.50 40.95 -20.29
CA GLU A 200 13.47 40.15 -19.62
C GLU A 200 13.60 38.66 -19.98
N ILE A 201 13.95 38.35 -21.23
CA ILE A 201 14.28 37.00 -21.67
C ILE A 201 15.52 36.45 -20.95
N GLU A 202 16.58 37.25 -20.80
CA GLU A 202 17.79 36.86 -20.05
C GLU A 202 17.48 36.52 -18.58
N LYS A 203 16.62 37.32 -17.94
CA LYS A 203 16.18 37.08 -16.55
C LYS A 203 15.42 35.75 -16.42
N ASN A 204 14.57 35.45 -17.40
CA ASN A 204 13.83 34.18 -17.45
C ASN A 204 14.75 32.98 -17.68
N LEU A 205 15.78 33.12 -18.52
CA LEU A 205 16.81 32.09 -18.73
C LEU A 205 17.57 31.75 -17.44
N VAL A 206 17.97 32.75 -16.67
CA VAL A 206 18.66 32.53 -15.37
C VAL A 206 17.76 31.80 -14.38
N SER A 207 16.48 32.16 -14.32
CA SER A 207 15.48 31.50 -13.45
C SER A 207 15.30 30.02 -13.81
N ILE A 208 15.20 29.70 -15.10
CA ILE A 208 15.09 28.32 -15.58
C ILE A 208 16.38 27.52 -15.29
N LYS A 209 17.55 28.14 -15.51
CA LYS A 209 18.86 27.52 -15.23
C LYS A 209 19.05 27.19 -13.75
N ASN A 210 18.51 28.00 -12.84
CA ASN A 210 18.58 27.74 -11.41
C ASN A 210 17.65 26.59 -11.00
N LYS A 211 16.44 26.50 -11.57
CA LYS A 211 15.52 25.39 -11.31
C LYS A 211 16.07 24.04 -11.75
N LEU A 212 16.71 23.99 -12.92
CA LEU A 212 17.37 22.77 -13.42
C LEU A 212 18.53 22.29 -12.54
N LYS A 213 19.13 23.16 -11.71
CA LYS A 213 20.20 22.78 -10.77
C LYS A 213 19.70 22.29 -9.40
N GLU A 214 18.43 22.53 -9.07
CA GLU A 214 17.83 22.08 -7.82
C GLU A 214 17.19 20.68 -7.96
N GLU A 215 17.05 20.18 -9.19
CA GLU A 215 16.45 18.89 -9.53
C GLU A 215 17.50 17.77 -9.79
N ASP A 216 18.79 18.12 -9.94
CA ASP A 216 19.96 17.20 -9.98
C ASP A 216 20.52 16.94 -8.56
#